data_AF-E1VPQ9-F1
#
_entry.id   AF-E1VPQ9-F1
#
_cell.length_a   1.000
_cell.length_b   1.000
_cell.length_c   1.000
_cell.angle_alpha   90.00
_cell.angle_beta   90.00
_cell.angle_gamma   90.00
#
_symmetry.space_group_name_H-M   'P 1'
#
loop_
_entity.id
_entity.type
_entity.pdbx_description
1 polymer ?
#
loop_
_entity_poly.entity_id
_entity_poly.type
_entity_poly.pdbx_seq_one_letter_code
_entity_poly.pdbx_strand_id
1 'polypeptide(L)'
;MLTTRSNATSKKRRIEGKFFNQKTKKKRGHIMTDTWLTTLITNTPQEGFELAITLSRRGVKYTQPDVDVLKKLRPEYANDAADLTAASHVIATNFQTVAAANNYWRK
;
A
#
# COMPACT_ATOMS: atom_id res chain seq x y z
N MET A 1 70.61 -27.93 -9.51
CA MET A 1 69.60 -26.86 -9.33
C MET A 1 68.41 -27.47 -8.60
N LEU A 2 68.17 -27.01 -7.37
CA LEU A 2 67.01 -27.41 -6.55
C LEU A 2 65.74 -26.79 -7.14
N THR A 3 64.63 -27.52 -7.15
CA THR A 3 63.40 -27.02 -6.51
C THR A 3 62.42 -28.15 -6.16
N THR A 4 62.05 -28.13 -4.88
CA THR A 4 61.17 -29.05 -4.15
C THR A 4 59.69 -28.67 -4.24
N ARG A 5 58.84 -29.71 -4.24
CA ARG A 5 57.48 -29.89 -3.66
C ARG A 5 56.71 -28.66 -3.14
N SER A 6 55.39 -28.63 -3.35
CA SER A 6 54.42 -28.66 -2.21
C SER A 6 52.96 -28.77 -2.65
N ASN A 7 52.30 -29.84 -2.20
CA ASN A 7 50.85 -29.96 -2.06
C ASN A 7 50.32 -28.89 -1.09
N ALA A 8 49.26 -28.18 -1.45
CA ALA A 8 48.52 -27.30 -0.53
C ALA A 8 47.00 -27.51 -0.68
N THR A 9 46.55 -28.74 -0.49
CA THR A 9 45.18 -29.04 -0.08
C THR A 9 45.19 -29.34 1.42
N SER A 10 44.21 -28.80 2.15
CA SER A 10 43.95 -29.02 3.58
C SER A 10 44.77 -28.20 4.60
N LYS A 11 44.48 -26.89 4.71
CA LYS A 11 44.42 -26.18 6.01
C LYS A 11 43.90 -24.75 5.85
N LYS A 12 42.63 -24.53 6.21
CA LYS A 12 42.04 -23.32 6.88
C LYS A 12 40.53 -23.16 6.60
N ARG A 13 39.77 -24.25 6.71
CA ARG A 13 38.41 -24.19 7.27
C ARG A 13 38.50 -23.85 8.76
N ARG A 14 38.93 -22.64 9.12
CA ARG A 14 38.92 -22.12 10.51
C ARG A 14 39.41 -20.68 10.57
N ILE A 15 38.74 -19.77 9.86
CA ILE A 15 38.87 -18.35 10.18
C ILE A 15 37.49 -17.70 10.04
N GLU A 16 37.01 -17.16 11.16
CA GLU A 16 36.08 -16.04 11.22
C GLU A 16 34.62 -16.29 10.84
N GLY A 17 34.01 -17.24 11.57
CA GLY A 17 32.72 -16.96 12.20
C GLY A 17 32.89 -15.78 13.18
N LYS A 18 32.83 -14.55 12.66
CA LYS A 18 32.81 -13.27 13.39
C LYS A 18 32.44 -12.10 12.45
N PHE A 19 31.38 -12.25 11.66
CA PHE A 19 30.64 -11.10 11.11
C PHE A 19 29.19 -11.13 11.61
N PHE A 20 29.09 -11.18 12.94
CA PHE A 20 27.93 -10.71 13.67
C PHE A 20 28.01 -9.19 13.70
N ASN A 21 27.36 -8.50 12.75
CA ASN A 21 27.12 -7.06 12.88
C ASN A 21 25.74 -6.67 12.32
N GLN A 22 24.72 -6.88 13.15
CA GLN A 22 23.90 -5.77 13.64
C GLN A 22 23.33 -4.77 12.61
N LYS A 23 22.65 -5.25 11.56
CA LYS A 23 21.63 -4.48 10.82
C LYS A 23 20.55 -5.47 10.42
N THR A 24 19.38 -5.57 11.05
CA THR A 24 18.43 -4.51 11.35
C THR A 24 17.55 -4.97 12.52
N LYS A 25 17.57 -4.24 13.63
CA LYS A 25 16.48 -4.33 14.61
C LYS A 25 15.24 -3.74 13.93
N LYS A 26 14.46 -4.56 13.24
CA LYS A 26 13.09 -4.23 12.84
C LYS A 26 12.32 -3.98 14.14
N LYS A 27 12.24 -2.72 14.56
CA LYS A 27 11.27 -2.30 15.57
C LYS A 27 9.94 -2.84 15.06
N ARG A 28 9.39 -3.84 15.73
CA ARG A 28 7.95 -4.12 15.63
C ARG A 28 7.27 -2.95 16.33
N GLY A 29 7.27 -1.81 15.65
CA GLY A 29 6.34 -0.74 15.96
C GLY A 29 4.96 -1.31 15.72
N HIS A 30 4.12 -1.24 16.74
CA HIS A 30 2.69 -1.36 16.57
C HIS A 30 2.30 -0.52 15.36
N ILE A 31 1.78 -1.15 14.30
CA ILE A 31 1.25 -0.43 13.15
C ILE A 31 -0.05 0.21 13.66
N MET A 32 0.04 1.37 14.29
CA MET A 32 -1.13 2.23 14.35
C MET A 32 -1.36 2.66 12.91
N THR A 33 -2.34 2.06 12.26
CA THR A 33 -2.82 2.57 10.98
C THR A 33 -3.24 4.01 11.21
N ASP A 34 -2.61 4.96 10.54
CA ASP A 34 -3.01 6.37 10.64
C ASP A 34 -4.54 6.47 10.43
N THR A 35 -5.25 6.96 11.45
CA THR A 35 -6.69 7.14 11.39
C THR A 35 -7.00 8.24 10.39
N TRP A 36 -7.29 7.86 9.14
CA TRP A 36 -7.53 8.81 8.06
C TRP A 36 -9.01 9.15 7.89
N LEU A 37 -9.92 8.25 8.29
CA LEU A 37 -11.37 8.45 8.23
C LEU A 37 -11.89 8.78 9.63
N THR A 38 -11.93 10.05 9.96
CA THR A 38 -12.32 10.54 11.30
C THR A 38 -13.81 10.82 11.42
N THR A 39 -14.49 11.14 10.32
CA THR A 39 -15.92 11.44 10.27
C THR A 39 -16.50 11.22 8.88
N LEU A 40 -17.82 11.02 8.80
CA LEU A 40 -18.59 11.07 7.55
C LEU A 40 -19.28 12.42 7.33
N ILE A 41 -19.20 13.33 8.30
CA ILE A 41 -19.85 14.64 8.26
C ILE A 41 -19.01 15.61 7.42
N THR A 42 -19.65 16.29 6.47
CA THR A 42 -19.06 17.29 5.57
C THR A 42 -19.97 18.51 5.47
N ASN A 43 -19.40 19.70 5.23
CA ASN A 43 -20.18 20.94 5.24
C ASN A 43 -21.05 21.11 4.00
N THR A 44 -20.62 20.55 2.87
CA THR A 44 -21.30 20.70 1.57
C THR A 44 -21.46 19.37 0.84
N PRO A 45 -22.41 19.29 -0.11
CA PRO A 45 -22.55 18.11 -0.98
C PRO A 45 -21.27 17.81 -1.78
N GLN A 46 -20.54 18.85 -2.22
CA GLN A 46 -19.29 18.67 -2.96
C GLN A 46 -18.22 17.99 -2.10
N GLU A 47 -18.00 18.48 -0.87
CA GLU A 47 -17.08 17.84 0.07
C GLU A 47 -17.51 16.38 0.36
N GLY A 48 -18.82 16.13 0.44
CA GLY A 48 -19.36 14.77 0.61
C GLY A 48 -19.03 13.86 -0.57
N PHE A 49 -19.09 14.38 -1.80
CA PHE A 49 -18.73 13.63 -3.01
C PHE A 49 -17.22 13.35 -3.07
N GLU A 50 -16.39 14.32 -2.71
CA GLU A 50 -14.93 14.16 -2.63
C GLU A 50 -14.54 13.13 -1.54
N LEU A 51 -15.25 13.10 -0.42
CA LEU A 51 -15.10 12.06 0.60
C LEU A 51 -15.48 10.68 0.06
N ALA A 52 -16.59 10.57 -0.69
CA ALA A 52 -17.01 9.31 -1.32
C ALA A 52 -15.99 8.78 -2.34
N ILE A 53 -15.37 9.67 -3.13
CA ILE A 53 -14.25 9.31 -4.02
C ILE A 53 -13.08 8.76 -3.19
N THR A 54 -12.74 9.42 -2.09
CA THR A 54 -11.64 9.02 -1.21
C THR A 54 -11.89 7.65 -0.59
N LEU A 55 -13.10 7.39 -0.08
CA LEU A 55 -13.53 6.08 0.43
C LEU A 55 -13.35 4.99 -0.63
N SER A 56 -13.84 5.22 -1.84
CA SER A 56 -13.75 4.28 -2.96
C SER A 56 -12.29 3.92 -3.30
N ARG A 57 -11.42 4.94 -3.40
CA ARG A 57 -9.99 4.75 -3.71
C ARG A 57 -9.23 4.07 -2.56
N ARG A 58 -9.59 4.36 -1.31
CA ARG A 58 -8.98 3.74 -0.12
C ARG A 58 -9.34 2.26 -0.02
N GLY A 59 -10.56 1.87 -0.41
CA GLY A 59 -10.95 0.46 -0.54
C GLY A 59 -10.00 -0.32 -1.45
N VAL A 60 -9.78 0.17 -2.67
CA VAL A 60 -8.82 -0.46 -3.62
C VAL A 60 -7.40 -0.52 -3.05
N LYS A 61 -6.94 0.52 -2.36
CA LYS A 61 -5.61 0.52 -1.74
C LYS A 61 -5.50 -0.46 -0.55
N TYR A 62 -6.58 -0.71 0.17
CA TYR A 62 -6.57 -1.70 1.25
C TYR A 62 -6.57 -3.13 0.73
N THR A 63 -7.26 -3.40 -0.39
CA THR A 63 -7.26 -4.72 -1.02
C THR A 63 -5.94 -5.01 -1.73
N GLN A 64 -5.35 -4.01 -2.37
CA GLN A 64 -4.04 -4.08 -3.01
C GLN A 64 -3.12 -2.95 -2.50
N PRO A 65 -2.25 -3.24 -1.51
CA PRO A 65 -1.36 -2.23 -0.93
C PRO A 65 -0.13 -1.93 -1.80
N ASP A 66 0.23 -2.79 -2.76
CA ASP A 66 1.36 -2.59 -3.65
C ASP A 66 1.05 -1.54 -4.72
N VAL A 67 1.70 -0.38 -4.60
CA VAL A 67 1.54 0.76 -5.50
C VAL A 67 2.02 0.44 -6.92
N ASP A 68 3.04 -0.40 -7.08
CA ASP A 68 3.56 -0.73 -8.40
C ASP A 68 2.62 -1.69 -9.14
N VAL A 69 1.93 -2.57 -8.42
CA VAL A 69 0.82 -3.35 -8.98
C VAL A 69 -0.32 -2.43 -9.40
N LEU A 70 -0.75 -1.49 -8.56
CA LEU A 70 -1.81 -0.53 -8.90
C LEU A 70 -1.47 0.31 -10.14
N LYS A 71 -0.21 0.75 -10.27
CA LYS A 71 0.26 1.49 -11.46
C LYS A 71 0.21 0.63 -12.73
N LYS A 72 0.56 -0.65 -12.64
CA LYS A 72 0.53 -1.58 -13.77
C LYS A 72 -0.89 -1.86 -14.25
N LEU A 73 -1.86 -1.94 -13.34
CA LEU A 73 -3.27 -2.17 -13.67
C LEU A 73 -3.99 -0.91 -14.18
N ARG A 74 -3.49 0.30 -13.87
CA ARG A 74 -4.15 1.56 -14.23
C ARG A 74 -4.47 1.72 -15.72
N PRO A 75 -3.57 1.42 -16.67
CA PRO A 75 -3.87 1.56 -18.10
C PRO A 75 -5.04 0.69 -18.57
N GLU A 76 -5.27 -0.46 -17.93
CA GLU A 76 -6.35 -1.39 -18.28
C GLU A 76 -7.70 -0.74 -17.98
N TYR A 77 -7.95 -0.39 -16.71
CA TYR A 77 -9.26 0.12 -16.30
C TYR A 77 -9.50 1.59 -16.65
N ALA A 78 -8.45 2.41 -16.83
CA ALA A 78 -8.62 3.84 -17.05
C ALA A 78 -9.13 4.21 -18.45
N ASN A 79 -9.04 3.28 -19.41
CA ASN A 79 -9.51 3.48 -20.78
C ASN A 79 -10.67 2.56 -21.15
N ASP A 80 -11.15 1.74 -20.21
CA ASP A 80 -12.27 0.83 -20.41
C ASP A 80 -13.57 1.48 -19.91
N ALA A 81 -14.59 1.52 -20.78
CA ALA A 81 -15.86 2.18 -20.46
C ALA A 81 -16.66 1.45 -19.37
N ALA A 82 -16.60 0.12 -19.32
CA ALA A 82 -17.29 -0.66 -18.30
C ALA A 82 -16.63 -0.46 -16.94
N ASP A 83 -15.30 -0.43 -16.90
CA ASP A 83 -14.56 -0.18 -15.66
C ASP A 83 -14.75 1.26 -15.15
N LEU A 84 -14.75 2.26 -16.02
CA LEU A 84 -15.06 3.65 -15.65
C LEU A 84 -16.48 3.78 -15.08
N THR A 85 -17.44 3.06 -15.67
CA THR A 85 -18.83 3.00 -15.19
C THR A 85 -18.90 2.30 -13.83
N ALA A 86 -18.19 1.18 -13.66
CA ALA A 86 -18.12 0.46 -12.39
C ALA A 86 -17.50 1.32 -11.28
N ALA A 87 -16.40 2.03 -11.57
CA ALA A 87 -15.78 2.96 -10.64
C ALA A 87 -16.74 4.09 -10.23
N SER A 88 -17.48 4.64 -11.18
CA SER A 88 -18.52 5.64 -10.91
C SER A 88 -19.64 5.10 -10.01
N HIS A 89 -20.08 3.86 -10.24
CA HIS A 89 -21.10 3.21 -9.42
C HIS A 89 -20.68 3.00 -7.96
N VAL A 90 -19.41 2.61 -7.73
CA VAL A 90 -18.86 2.48 -6.37
C VAL A 90 -18.85 3.83 -5.65
N ILE A 91 -18.46 4.91 -6.36
CA ILE A 91 -18.50 6.27 -5.82
C ILE A 91 -19.93 6.67 -5.48
N ALA A 92 -20.90 6.40 -6.35
CA ALA A 92 -22.31 6.70 -6.11
C ALA A 92 -22.86 5.99 -4.85
N THR A 93 -22.49 4.72 -4.65
CA THR A 93 -22.88 3.95 -3.46
C THR A 93 -22.30 4.54 -2.17
N ASN A 94 -21.02 4.93 -2.20
CA ASN A 94 -20.40 5.61 -1.06
C ASN A 94 -21.02 7.00 -0.82
N PHE A 95 -21.32 7.75 -1.88
CA PHE A 95 -21.93 9.06 -1.78
C PHE A 95 -23.35 8.99 -1.20
N GLN A 96 -24.14 7.96 -1.54
CA GLN A 96 -25.43 7.72 -0.91
C GLN A 96 -25.30 7.59 0.62
N THR A 97 -24.28 6.88 1.09
CA THR A 97 -23.99 6.72 2.53
C THR A 97 -23.56 8.05 3.16
N VAL A 98 -22.65 8.78 2.54
CA VAL A 98 -22.17 10.08 3.03
C VAL A 98 -23.32 11.09 3.05
N ALA A 99 -24.15 11.15 2.02
CA ALA A 99 -25.31 12.05 1.96
C ALA A 99 -26.33 11.74 3.06
N ALA A 100 -26.62 10.46 3.32
CA ALA A 100 -27.49 10.06 4.42
C ALA A 100 -26.92 10.47 5.79
N ALA A 101 -25.60 10.30 6.00
CA ALA A 101 -24.93 10.74 7.23
C ALA A 101 -25.00 12.26 7.44
N ASN A 102 -25.11 13.05 6.36
CA ASN A 102 -25.20 14.51 6.39
C ASN A 102 -26.64 15.04 6.30
N ASN A 103 -27.65 14.19 6.50
CA ASN A 103 -29.07 14.54 6.33
C ASN A 103 -29.34 15.28 4.99
N TYR A 104 -28.63 14.88 3.93
CA TYR A 104 -28.70 15.45 2.58
C TYR A 104 -28.45 16.96 2.51
N TRP A 105 -27.76 17.57 3.49
CA TRP A 105 -27.52 19.02 3.57
C TRP A 105 -28.80 19.87 3.46
N ARG A 106 -29.94 19.31 3.90
CA ARG A 106 -31.24 20.02 3.89
C ARG A 106 -31.17 21.24 4.82
N LYS A 107 -31.77 22.34 4.38
CA LYS A 107 -31.95 23.56 5.16
C LYS A 107 -33.34 23.62 5.75
#